data_AF-A0A5P1FW27-F1
#
_entry.id   AF-A0A5P1FW27-F1
#
_cell.length_a   1.000
_cell.length_b   1.000
_cell.length_c   1.000
_cell.angle_alpha   90.00
_cell.angle_beta   90.00
_cell.angle_gamma   90.00
#
_symmetry.space_group_name_H-M   'P 1'
#
loop_
_entity.id
_entity.type
_entity.pdbx_description
1 polymer ?
#
loop_
_entity_poly.entity_id
_entity_poly.type
_entity_poly.pdbx_seq_one_letter_code
_entity_poly.pdbx_strand_id
1 'polypeptide(L)'
;MALIATLNFNLNPAPPKQLLHPHHRLIPISLHLIFGAQHQKDYPSLNAVARRAEVRCCSLSETATTILWSDVQVKKQHKRITKWSLQDLTAAGLVLAMHVICLFAPWTFSWRALWTAVSLYAITGLFGITLSYHRNLSHKSFKLPKWLEYMFAYFGAQALQGTPMDWVSTHRYHHQYCDTDRDPHSPVDGFWFSHMNWFFDADSLVQRCGGTDNVGDLAKQPFYRFLQRTYVAHPIALAILLYAVGGFPYLVWGMGVRIVWVYHITWLVNSACHVWGYQSWNTNDLSRNNWWVALLAFGEGWHNNHHAFEYSARHGLEWWEVDMTWYVVKLLETLGLATDVRLPSKASTQRMSFNGQ
;
A
#
# COMPACT_ATOMS: atom_id res chain seq x y z
N MET A 1 39.67 -71.40 3.28
CA MET A 1 40.51 -70.21 3.06
C MET A 1 39.85 -69.06 3.84
N ALA A 2 39.93 -68.99 5.18
CA ALA A 2 41.05 -68.52 6.01
C ALA A 2 41.47 -67.07 5.62
N LEU A 3 41.64 -66.07 6.47
CA LEU A 3 41.61 -65.92 7.93
C LEU A 3 41.69 -64.39 8.24
N ILE A 4 41.01 -63.94 9.30
CA ILE A 4 41.38 -62.93 10.33
C ILE A 4 42.61 -62.02 10.07
N ALA A 5 42.46 -60.70 10.29
CA ALA A 5 43.37 -59.90 11.14
C ALA A 5 42.79 -58.50 11.48
N THR A 6 42.38 -58.36 12.73
CA THR A 6 42.27 -57.13 13.52
C THR A 6 43.63 -56.44 13.70
N LEU A 7 43.65 -55.11 13.78
CA LEU A 7 44.55 -54.37 14.68
C LEU A 7 44.00 -52.96 14.96
N ASN A 8 43.58 -52.76 16.22
CA ASN A 8 43.31 -51.48 16.84
C ASN A 8 44.64 -50.81 17.22
N PHE A 9 44.79 -49.52 16.94
CA PHE A 9 45.63 -48.65 17.76
C PHE A 9 44.89 -47.34 18.04
N ASN A 10 44.62 -47.14 19.32
CA ASN A 10 43.95 -46.01 19.92
C ASN A 10 45.04 -45.17 20.57
N LEU A 11 45.38 -44.00 20.02
CA LEU A 11 46.18 -42.97 20.69
C LEU A 11 45.69 -41.60 20.25
N ASN A 12 44.96 -40.94 21.14
CA ASN A 12 44.80 -39.49 21.17
C ASN A 12 45.80 -38.97 22.23
N PRO A 13 46.51 -37.86 21.97
CA PRO A 13 46.14 -36.68 22.75
C PRO A 13 46.28 -35.33 22.01
N ALA A 14 45.29 -34.47 22.29
CA ALA A 14 45.27 -33.01 22.44
C ALA A 14 45.96 -32.05 21.42
N PRO A 15 45.30 -30.94 21.03
CA PRO A 15 45.72 -30.05 19.94
C PRO A 15 46.54 -28.83 20.42
N PRO A 16 47.26 -28.16 19.50
CA PRO A 16 47.33 -26.70 19.56
C PRO A 16 47.23 -25.98 18.20
N LYS A 17 46.37 -24.96 18.21
CA LYS A 17 46.45 -23.59 17.64
C LYS A 17 46.98 -23.32 16.21
N GLN A 18 46.03 -22.76 15.44
CA GLN A 18 46.05 -21.53 14.62
C GLN A 18 46.91 -21.41 13.34
N LEU A 19 46.28 -20.69 12.39
CA LEU A 19 46.78 -19.78 11.34
C LEU A 19 46.57 -20.15 9.86
N LEU A 20 45.47 -19.58 9.33
CA LEU A 20 45.41 -18.59 8.22
C LEU A 20 45.65 -19.00 6.74
N HIS A 21 44.51 -19.02 6.02
CA HIS A 21 44.21 -18.51 4.65
C HIS A 21 44.81 -19.18 3.39
N PRO A 22 44.24 -18.95 2.18
CA PRO A 22 42.84 -18.65 1.82
C PRO A 22 42.33 -19.53 0.65
N HIS A 23 41.01 -19.79 0.58
CA HIS A 23 40.38 -20.20 -0.67
C HIS A 23 39.22 -19.28 -1.01
N HIS A 24 39.34 -18.66 -2.18
CA HIS A 24 38.37 -17.84 -2.87
C HIS A 24 36.97 -18.47 -2.82
N ARG A 25 36.01 -17.74 -2.23
CA ARG A 25 34.59 -17.97 -2.47
C ARG A 25 34.04 -16.77 -3.23
N LEU A 26 33.61 -17.06 -4.45
CA LEU A 26 32.72 -16.22 -5.25
C LEU A 26 31.50 -15.87 -4.39
N ILE A 27 31.25 -14.57 -4.24
CA ILE A 27 30.12 -14.00 -3.52
C ILE A 27 28.89 -14.07 -4.46
N PRO A 28 27.81 -14.79 -4.13
CA PRO A 28 26.54 -14.57 -4.81
C PRO A 28 25.94 -13.27 -4.28
N ILE A 29 25.76 -12.30 -5.19
CA ILE A 29 25.01 -11.07 -4.96
C ILE A 29 23.59 -11.46 -4.49
N SER A 30 23.30 -11.23 -3.21
CA SER A 30 22.06 -11.66 -2.58
C SER A 30 20.92 -10.68 -2.91
N LEU A 31 19.87 -11.20 -3.53
CA LEU A 31 18.62 -10.54 -3.93
C LEU A 31 17.70 -10.21 -2.73
N HIS A 32 18.27 -9.65 -1.64
CA HIS A 32 17.59 -9.43 -0.35
C HIS A 32 17.37 -7.94 0.00
N LEU A 33 17.68 -7.02 -0.92
CA LEU A 33 17.84 -5.59 -0.61
C LEU A 33 16.81 -4.65 -1.24
N ILE A 34 15.84 -5.17 -2.01
CA ILE A 34 14.94 -4.29 -2.79
C ILE A 34 13.64 -3.96 -2.02
N PHE A 35 13.20 -4.81 -1.09
CA PHE A 35 12.23 -4.47 -0.05
C PHE A 35 12.68 -5.19 1.21
N GLY A 36 13.36 -4.46 2.10
CA GLY A 36 13.91 -5.04 3.31
C GLY A 36 12.82 -5.74 4.10
N ALA A 37 12.97 -7.04 4.32
CA ALA A 37 12.34 -7.69 5.44
C ALA A 37 12.69 -6.85 6.68
N GLN A 38 11.67 -6.33 7.37
CA GLN A 38 11.83 -5.57 8.59
C GLN A 38 12.55 -6.46 9.62
N HIS A 39 13.86 -6.30 9.72
CA HIS A 39 14.57 -6.77 10.89
C HIS A 39 14.19 -5.84 12.03
N GLN A 40 13.38 -6.38 12.93
CA GLN A 40 13.00 -5.81 14.21
C GLN A 40 14.26 -5.28 14.91
N LYS A 41 14.46 -3.96 14.87
CA LYS A 41 15.30 -3.30 15.87
C LYS A 41 14.44 -3.23 17.11
N ASP A 42 14.93 -3.77 18.21
CA ASP A 42 14.30 -3.66 19.52
C ASP A 42 14.24 -2.17 19.91
N TYR A 43 13.11 -1.54 19.62
CA TYR A 43 12.75 -0.25 20.18
C TYR A 43 12.11 -0.51 21.54
N PRO A 44 12.55 0.14 22.62
CA PRO A 44 11.99 -0.08 23.95
C PRO A 44 10.49 0.21 23.95
N SER A 45 9.71 -0.64 24.64
CA SER A 45 8.25 -0.53 24.72
C SER A 45 7.85 0.82 25.33
N LEU A 46 7.29 1.71 24.50
CA LEU A 46 6.88 3.08 24.86
C LEU A 46 5.51 3.14 25.54
N ASN A 47 5.21 2.18 26.44
CA ASN A 47 3.98 2.20 27.24
C ASN A 47 4.00 3.22 28.41
N ALA A 48 4.95 4.14 28.44
CA ALA A 48 5.10 5.13 29.52
C ALA A 48 4.64 6.56 29.18
N VAL A 49 4.29 6.88 27.92
CA VAL A 49 3.94 8.27 27.52
C VAL A 49 2.43 8.47 27.26
N ALA A 50 1.63 7.40 27.21
CA ALA A 50 0.22 7.45 26.80
C ALA A 50 -0.79 7.83 27.93
N ARG A 51 -0.42 8.72 28.86
CA ARG A 51 -1.37 9.26 29.86
C ARG A 51 -1.20 10.77 30.06
N ARG A 52 -1.62 11.54 29.04
CA ARG A 52 -2.19 12.90 29.09
C ARG A 52 -1.98 13.55 27.71
N ALA A 53 -2.91 13.30 26.80
CA ALA A 53 -3.14 14.18 25.68
C ALA A 53 -4.63 14.53 25.71
N GLU A 54 -4.96 15.48 26.60
CA GLU A 54 -6.17 16.26 26.44
C GLU A 54 -6.12 16.91 25.06
N VAL A 55 -7.22 16.81 24.32
CA VAL A 55 -7.44 17.53 23.07
C VAL A 55 -7.46 19.02 23.40
N ARG A 56 -6.27 19.63 23.47
CA ARG A 56 -6.15 21.08 23.34
C ARG A 56 -6.18 21.38 21.87
N CYS A 57 -7.25 22.06 21.46
CA CYS A 57 -7.29 22.88 20.27
C CYS A 57 -5.98 23.67 20.22
N CYS A 58 -5.04 23.23 19.40
CA CYS A 58 -3.77 23.89 19.24
C CYS A 58 -4.11 25.21 18.57
N SER A 59 -3.86 26.33 19.26
CA SER A 59 -4.03 27.66 18.73
C SER A 59 -3.15 27.79 17.48
N LEU A 60 -3.76 27.62 16.30
CA LEU A 60 -3.15 27.84 15.00
C LEU A 60 -2.88 29.35 14.87
N SER A 61 -1.75 29.79 15.43
CA SER A 61 -1.30 31.17 15.41
C SER A 61 0.08 31.21 14.74
N GLU A 62 0.14 32.02 13.68
CA GLU A 62 1.32 32.54 12.95
C GLU A 62 1.86 31.70 11.77
N THR A 63 1.11 31.83 10.66
CA THR A 63 1.41 31.54 9.24
C THR A 63 1.38 30.07 8.82
N ALA A 64 0.21 29.44 8.95
CA ALA A 64 -0.14 28.27 8.14
C ALA A 64 -0.41 28.72 6.69
N THR A 65 0.14 28.00 5.70
CA THR A 65 -0.22 28.21 4.30
C THR A 65 -1.42 27.33 3.98
N THR A 66 -2.40 27.87 3.26
CA THR A 66 -3.57 27.11 2.81
C THR A 66 -3.26 26.45 1.46
N ILE A 67 -3.70 25.20 1.26
CA ILE A 67 -3.57 24.55 -0.05
C ILE A 67 -4.46 25.30 -1.06
N LEU A 68 -3.96 25.49 -2.29
CA LEU A 68 -4.62 26.26 -3.34
C LEU A 68 -6.08 25.81 -3.53
N TRP A 69 -7.01 26.78 -3.51
CA TRP A 69 -8.45 26.57 -3.66
C TRP A 69 -9.08 25.57 -2.66
N SER A 70 -8.59 25.55 -1.43
CA SER A 70 -9.15 24.74 -0.35
C SER A 70 -9.17 25.51 0.97
N ASP A 71 -9.79 24.93 1.99
CA ASP A 71 -9.78 25.36 3.38
C ASP A 71 -8.72 24.63 4.23
N VAL A 72 -7.96 23.70 3.64
CA VAL A 72 -6.95 22.89 4.33
C VAL A 72 -5.70 23.70 4.65
N GLN A 73 -5.37 23.77 5.94
CA GLN A 73 -4.19 24.45 6.46
C GLN A 73 -2.99 23.51 6.57
N VAL A 74 -1.83 23.96 6.08
CA VAL A 74 -0.56 23.21 6.12
C VAL A 74 0.29 23.64 7.30
N LYS A 75 0.89 22.69 7.99
CA LYS A 75 1.80 22.92 9.12
C LYS A 75 3.09 23.60 8.65
N LYS A 76 3.56 24.57 9.43
CA LYS A 76 4.75 25.39 9.13
C LYS A 76 6.06 24.58 9.07
N GLN A 77 6.16 23.51 9.85
CA GLN A 77 7.34 22.64 9.92
C GLN A 77 7.02 21.24 9.39
N HIS A 78 6.88 21.11 8.08
CA HIS A 78 7.16 19.81 7.50
C HIS A 78 8.68 19.60 7.55
N LYS A 79 9.15 18.61 8.35
CA LYS A 79 10.56 18.22 8.37
C LYS A 79 10.91 17.77 6.95
N ARG A 80 11.71 18.56 6.23
CA ARG A 80 12.26 18.14 4.94
C ARG A 80 13.04 16.85 5.13
N ILE A 81 12.90 15.92 4.20
CA ILE A 81 13.72 14.71 4.15
C ILE A 81 15.18 15.15 4.01
N THR A 82 15.97 15.03 5.09
CA THR A 82 17.36 15.50 5.11
C THR A 82 18.34 14.43 4.66
N LYS A 83 17.95 13.16 4.73
CA LYS A 83 18.76 12.01 4.29
C LYS A 83 17.85 10.90 3.78
N TRP A 84 18.14 10.39 2.59
CA TRP A 84 17.41 9.28 2.01
C TRP A 84 18.04 7.96 2.44
N SER A 85 17.20 7.04 2.89
CA SER A 85 17.58 5.66 3.13
C SER A 85 17.74 4.91 1.79
N LEU A 86 18.30 3.69 1.84
CA LEU A 86 18.33 2.83 0.65
C LEU A 86 16.92 2.49 0.16
N GLN A 87 15.94 2.41 1.06
CA GLN A 87 14.55 2.15 0.70
C GLN A 87 13.98 3.34 -0.08
N ASP A 88 14.23 4.58 0.37
CA ASP A 88 13.77 5.79 -0.32
C ASP A 88 14.40 5.91 -1.70
N LEU A 89 15.72 5.67 -1.81
CA LEU A 89 16.42 5.65 -3.09
C LEU A 89 15.87 4.58 -4.04
N THR A 90 15.51 3.40 -3.52
CA THR A 90 14.94 2.31 -4.31
C THR A 90 13.52 2.65 -4.77
N ALA A 91 12.68 3.18 -3.88
CA ALA A 91 11.33 3.62 -4.20
C ALA A 91 11.34 4.73 -5.25
N ALA A 92 12.17 5.76 -5.05
CA ALA A 92 12.33 6.87 -5.99
C ALA A 92 12.88 6.40 -7.32
N GLY A 93 13.88 5.50 -7.32
CA GLY A 93 14.43 4.90 -8.53
C GLY A 93 13.39 4.10 -9.31
N LEU A 94 12.53 3.33 -8.62
CA LEU A 94 11.45 2.57 -9.24
C LEU A 94 10.39 3.50 -9.84
N VAL A 95 9.92 4.49 -9.07
CA VAL A 95 8.94 5.47 -9.55
C VAL A 95 9.51 6.20 -10.77
N LEU A 96 10.76 6.69 -10.70
CA LEU A 96 11.43 7.35 -11.81
C LEU A 96 11.54 6.43 -13.04
N ALA A 97 11.93 5.17 -12.85
CA ALA A 97 12.03 4.21 -13.95
C ALA A 97 10.68 3.99 -14.65
N MET A 98 9.58 3.85 -13.91
CA MET A 98 8.25 3.71 -14.50
C MET A 98 7.83 4.96 -15.28
N HIS A 99 8.14 6.16 -14.76
CA HIS A 99 7.89 7.42 -15.45
C HIS A 99 8.71 7.54 -16.73
N VAL A 100 10.00 7.22 -16.68
CA VAL A 100 10.88 7.23 -17.87
C VAL A 100 10.38 6.25 -18.93
N ILE A 101 9.98 5.03 -18.54
CA ILE A 101 9.38 4.06 -19.46
C ILE A 101 8.08 4.62 -20.06
N CYS A 102 7.22 5.24 -19.25
CA CYS A 102 5.97 5.86 -19.69
C CYS A 102 6.19 6.95 -20.75
N LEU A 103 7.31 7.69 -20.71
CA LEU A 103 7.61 8.72 -21.72
C LEU A 103 7.71 8.16 -23.14
N PHE A 104 8.02 6.87 -23.32
CA PHE A 104 8.08 6.25 -24.65
C PHE A 104 6.69 5.95 -25.27
N ALA A 105 5.60 6.23 -24.56
CA ALA A 105 4.24 5.91 -25.02
C ALA A 105 3.87 6.47 -26.40
N PRO A 106 4.20 7.73 -26.77
CA PRO A 106 3.86 8.27 -28.09
C PRO A 106 4.48 7.50 -29.26
N TRP A 107 5.70 6.97 -29.07
CA TRP A 107 6.44 6.23 -30.12
C TRP A 107 6.16 4.74 -30.13
N THR A 108 5.43 4.23 -29.14
CA THR A 108 5.16 2.79 -28.98
C THR A 108 3.66 2.49 -28.92
N PHE A 109 2.82 3.44 -29.34
CA PHE A 109 1.38 3.26 -29.35
C PHE A 109 0.96 2.10 -30.26
N SER A 110 0.11 1.23 -29.72
CA SER A 110 -0.72 0.33 -30.51
C SER A 110 -2.01 0.05 -29.75
N TRP A 111 -3.11 -0.18 -30.47
CA TRP A 111 -4.39 -0.53 -29.85
C TRP A 111 -4.28 -1.76 -28.95
N ARG A 112 -3.48 -2.76 -29.33
CA ARG A 112 -3.27 -3.96 -28.52
C ARG A 112 -2.54 -3.65 -27.21
N ALA A 113 -1.49 -2.82 -27.26
CA ALA A 113 -0.75 -2.41 -26.06
C ALA A 113 -1.61 -1.55 -25.13
N LEU A 114 -2.40 -0.62 -25.71
CA LEU A 114 -3.37 0.19 -24.96
C LEU A 114 -4.40 -0.69 -24.23
N TRP A 115 -5.06 -1.62 -24.93
CA TRP A 115 -6.05 -2.50 -24.31
C TRP A 115 -5.44 -3.45 -23.29
N THR A 116 -4.18 -3.85 -23.48
CA THR A 116 -3.41 -4.60 -22.47
C THR A 116 -3.23 -3.75 -21.21
N ALA A 117 -2.84 -2.48 -21.34
CA ALA A 117 -2.71 -1.55 -20.21
C ALA A 117 -4.04 -1.30 -19.50
N VAL A 118 -5.13 -1.06 -20.25
CA VAL A 118 -6.48 -0.84 -19.69
C VAL A 118 -6.97 -2.09 -18.95
N SER A 119 -6.75 -3.27 -19.51
CA SER A 119 -7.12 -4.54 -18.87
C SER A 119 -6.31 -4.75 -17.59
N LEU A 120 -5.00 -4.52 -17.62
CA LEU A 120 -4.15 -4.60 -16.43
C LEU A 120 -4.52 -3.55 -15.39
N TYR A 121 -4.92 -2.36 -15.80
CA TYR A 121 -5.42 -1.32 -14.90
C TYR A 121 -6.69 -1.75 -14.17
N ALA A 122 -7.66 -2.37 -14.87
CA ALA A 122 -8.82 -2.97 -14.21
C ALA A 122 -8.41 -4.13 -13.29
N ILE A 123 -7.54 -5.04 -13.74
CA ILE A 123 -7.08 -6.19 -12.94
C ILE A 123 -6.39 -5.72 -11.66
N THR A 124 -5.40 -4.83 -11.77
CA THR A 124 -4.58 -4.43 -10.61
C THR A 124 -5.21 -3.32 -9.79
N GLY A 125 -5.93 -2.38 -10.42
CA GLY A 125 -6.60 -1.27 -9.74
C GLY A 125 -7.95 -1.69 -9.14
N LEU A 126 -8.93 -2.06 -9.98
CA LEU A 126 -10.27 -2.44 -9.54
C LEU A 126 -10.23 -3.71 -8.68
N PHE A 127 -9.70 -4.82 -9.18
CA PHE A 127 -9.71 -6.07 -8.41
C PHE A 127 -8.60 -6.14 -7.36
N GLY A 128 -7.42 -5.60 -7.65
CA GLY A 128 -6.25 -5.68 -6.77
C GLY A 128 -6.25 -4.67 -5.63
N ILE A 129 -6.28 -3.38 -5.95
CA ILE A 129 -6.20 -2.32 -4.93
C ILE A 129 -7.55 -2.11 -4.25
N THR A 130 -8.58 -1.76 -5.00
CA THR A 130 -9.85 -1.30 -4.41
C THR A 130 -10.66 -2.44 -3.79
N LEU A 131 -10.92 -3.52 -4.54
CA LEU A 131 -11.67 -4.68 -4.04
C LEU A 131 -10.88 -5.43 -2.96
N SER A 132 -9.61 -5.77 -3.24
CA SER A 132 -8.80 -6.60 -2.34
C SER A 132 -8.10 -5.80 -1.25
N TYR A 133 -7.03 -5.06 -1.57
CA TYR A 133 -6.22 -4.43 -0.53
C TYR A 133 -7.06 -3.51 0.37
N HIS A 134 -7.92 -2.68 -0.22
CA HIS A 134 -8.72 -1.73 0.52
C HIS A 134 -9.94 -2.38 1.21
N ARG A 135 -10.98 -2.77 0.46
CA ARG A 135 -12.25 -3.16 1.07
C ARG A 135 -12.20 -4.53 1.74
N ASN A 136 -11.52 -5.51 1.14
CA ASN A 136 -11.45 -6.87 1.69
C ASN A 136 -10.40 -7.01 2.80
N LEU A 137 -9.15 -6.62 2.56
CA LEU A 137 -8.04 -6.87 3.48
C LEU A 137 -7.93 -5.80 4.58
N SER A 138 -7.98 -4.51 4.24
CA SER A 138 -7.90 -3.44 5.24
C SER A 138 -9.15 -3.36 6.10
N HIS A 139 -10.32 -3.25 5.47
CA HIS A 139 -11.58 -2.95 6.17
C HIS A 139 -12.44 -4.17 6.51
N LYS A 140 -12.16 -5.34 5.92
CA LYS A 140 -12.92 -6.58 6.13
C LYS A 140 -14.42 -6.37 5.88
N SER A 141 -14.73 -5.58 4.85
CA SER A 141 -16.09 -5.18 4.51
C SER A 141 -16.95 -6.34 3.99
N PHE A 142 -16.32 -7.45 3.61
CA PHE A 142 -16.94 -8.71 3.21
C PHE A 142 -15.91 -9.84 3.32
N LYS A 143 -16.36 -11.09 3.24
CA LYS A 143 -15.52 -12.29 3.19
C LYS A 143 -15.55 -12.92 1.80
N LEU A 144 -14.41 -13.46 1.38
CA LEU A 144 -14.27 -14.25 0.15
C LEU A 144 -13.74 -15.65 0.49
N PRO A 145 -13.98 -16.67 -0.34
CA PRO A 145 -13.25 -17.92 -0.25
C PRO A 145 -11.76 -17.64 -0.48
N LYS A 146 -10.88 -18.37 0.23
CA LYS A 146 -9.45 -18.05 0.30
C LYS A 146 -8.74 -18.04 -1.05
N TRP A 147 -9.13 -18.90 -1.99
CA TRP A 147 -8.54 -18.89 -3.33
C TRP A 147 -8.82 -17.57 -4.06
N LEU A 148 -10.00 -16.98 -3.86
CA LEU A 148 -10.39 -15.73 -4.51
C LEU A 148 -9.79 -14.51 -3.80
N GLU A 149 -9.76 -14.53 -2.46
CA GLU A 149 -9.01 -13.55 -1.64
C GLU A 149 -7.54 -13.47 -2.10
N TYR A 150 -6.87 -14.63 -2.21
CA TYR A 150 -5.47 -14.70 -2.60
C TYR A 150 -5.25 -14.30 -4.06
N MET A 151 -6.16 -14.67 -4.97
CA MET A 151 -6.08 -14.26 -6.37
C MET A 151 -6.15 -12.74 -6.51
N PHE A 152 -7.12 -12.09 -5.87
CA PHE A 152 -7.23 -10.64 -5.94
C PHE A 152 -6.08 -9.91 -5.23
N ALA A 153 -5.60 -10.44 -4.10
CA ALA A 153 -4.40 -9.89 -3.46
C ALA A 153 -3.16 -10.01 -4.35
N TYR A 154 -3.03 -11.10 -5.12
CA TYR A 154 -1.96 -11.25 -6.10
C TYR A 154 -2.06 -10.22 -7.24
N PHE A 155 -3.27 -9.89 -7.70
CA PHE A 155 -3.46 -8.79 -8.64
C PHE A 155 -3.03 -7.44 -8.05
N GLY A 156 -3.29 -7.20 -6.76
CA GLY A 156 -2.81 -5.99 -6.06
C GLY A 156 -1.28 -5.91 -6.02
N ALA A 157 -0.59 -7.04 -5.84
CA ALA A 157 0.87 -7.06 -5.85
C ALA A 157 1.48 -6.63 -7.20
N GLN A 158 0.73 -6.76 -8.30
CA GLN A 158 1.13 -6.32 -9.63
C GLN A 158 0.89 -4.83 -9.89
N ALA A 159 0.31 -4.08 -8.93
CA ALA A 159 0.12 -2.63 -9.01
C ALA A 159 1.37 -1.83 -8.59
N LEU A 160 2.40 -2.50 -8.06
CA LEU A 160 3.65 -1.90 -7.56
C LEU A 160 3.47 -0.84 -6.45
N GLN A 161 2.45 -0.98 -5.60
CA GLN A 161 2.20 -0.07 -4.46
C GLN A 161 2.66 -0.62 -3.10
N GLY A 162 3.53 -1.62 -3.10
CA GLY A 162 3.97 -2.34 -1.90
C GLY A 162 3.31 -3.71 -1.77
N THR A 163 3.79 -4.48 -0.79
CA THR A 163 3.21 -5.80 -0.51
C THR A 163 1.81 -5.66 0.08
N PRO A 164 0.96 -6.71 0.05
CA PRO A 164 -0.36 -6.64 0.68
C PRO A 164 -0.30 -6.21 2.14
N MET A 165 0.73 -6.67 2.88
CA MET A 165 0.88 -6.32 4.30
C MET A 165 1.31 -4.87 4.50
N ASP A 166 2.24 -4.36 3.69
CA ASP A 166 2.70 -2.97 3.81
C ASP A 166 1.57 -2.00 3.49
N TRP A 167 0.86 -2.23 2.38
CA TRP A 167 -0.24 -1.38 1.94
C TRP A 167 -1.38 -1.37 2.97
N VAL A 168 -1.81 -2.55 3.42
CA VAL A 168 -2.88 -2.68 4.42
C VAL A 168 -2.46 -2.07 5.76
N SER A 169 -1.20 -2.23 6.17
CA SER A 169 -0.67 -1.65 7.40
C SER A 169 -0.73 -0.13 7.36
N THR A 170 -0.15 0.48 6.32
CA THR A 170 -0.17 1.94 6.12
C THR A 170 -1.59 2.47 6.07
N HIS A 171 -2.48 1.82 5.32
CA HIS A 171 -3.88 2.24 5.20
C HIS A 171 -4.65 2.17 6.54
N ARG A 172 -4.46 1.11 7.33
CA ARG A 172 -5.05 1.00 8.67
C ARG A 172 -4.54 2.10 9.61
N TYR A 173 -3.26 2.48 9.53
CA TYR A 173 -2.73 3.61 10.30
C TYR A 173 -3.28 4.96 9.84
N HIS A 174 -3.48 5.15 8.53
CA HIS A 174 -4.16 6.32 8.00
C HIS A 174 -5.54 6.49 8.62
N HIS A 175 -6.41 5.46 8.59
CA HIS A 175 -7.72 5.55 9.23
C HIS A 175 -7.65 5.79 10.75
N GLN A 176 -6.74 5.09 11.44
CA GLN A 176 -6.61 5.21 12.88
C GLN A 176 -6.16 6.62 13.32
N TYR A 177 -5.38 7.31 12.51
CA TYR A 177 -4.73 8.57 12.85
C TYR A 177 -4.97 9.68 11.83
N CYS A 178 -6.06 9.58 11.06
CA CYS A 178 -6.32 10.40 9.88
C CYS A 178 -6.14 11.89 10.15
N ASP A 179 -5.42 12.58 9.27
CA ASP A 179 -5.18 14.02 9.35
C ASP A 179 -4.46 14.51 10.63
N THR A 180 -3.85 13.60 11.38
CA THR A 180 -2.97 13.91 12.52
C THR A 180 -1.49 13.77 12.17
N ASP A 181 -0.59 14.11 13.09
CA ASP A 181 0.87 13.90 12.91
C ASP A 181 1.28 12.44 12.73
N ARG A 182 0.40 11.48 13.07
CA ARG A 182 0.65 10.05 12.92
C ARG A 182 0.09 9.45 11.63
N ASP A 183 -0.65 10.21 10.85
CA ASP A 183 -1.11 9.79 9.53
C ASP A 183 0.12 9.71 8.58
N PRO A 184 0.32 8.57 7.90
CA PRO A 184 1.44 8.38 6.97
C PRO A 184 1.47 9.38 5.82
N HIS A 185 0.31 9.87 5.36
CA HIS A 185 0.22 10.70 4.15
C HIS A 185 -0.77 11.86 4.31
N SER A 186 -0.69 12.55 5.45
CA SER A 186 -1.62 13.62 5.76
C SER A 186 -1.50 14.83 4.79
N PRO A 187 -2.62 15.39 4.31
CA PRO A 187 -2.65 16.66 3.58
C PRO A 187 -2.16 17.85 4.43
N VAL A 188 -2.18 17.77 5.77
CA VAL A 188 -1.72 18.86 6.65
C VAL A 188 -0.20 19.05 6.60
N ASP A 189 0.52 18.06 6.07
CA ASP A 189 1.95 18.14 5.72
C ASP A 189 2.19 18.72 4.31
N GLY A 190 1.10 18.93 3.54
CA GLY A 190 1.10 19.55 2.22
C GLY A 190 0.49 18.66 1.13
N PHE A 191 -0.04 19.28 0.08
CA PHE A 191 -0.65 18.57 -1.05
C PHE A 191 0.32 17.58 -1.71
N TRP A 192 1.53 18.03 -2.06
CA TRP A 192 2.51 17.15 -2.71
C TRP A 192 3.07 16.09 -1.76
N PHE A 193 3.02 16.35 -0.44
CA PHE A 193 3.38 15.34 0.55
C PHE A 193 2.38 14.20 0.54
N SER A 194 1.08 14.49 0.76
CA SER A 194 0.00 13.49 0.71
C SER A 194 -0.15 12.82 -0.66
N HIS A 195 0.16 13.54 -1.74
CA HIS A 195 0.13 12.97 -3.09
C HIS A 195 1.25 11.94 -3.27
N MET A 196 2.53 12.32 -3.15
CA MET A 196 3.62 11.42 -3.54
C MET A 196 4.81 11.41 -2.58
N ASN A 197 5.16 12.52 -1.92
CA ASN A 197 6.44 12.58 -1.20
C ASN A 197 6.47 11.68 0.04
N TRP A 198 5.32 11.40 0.66
CA TRP A 198 5.23 10.46 1.79
C TRP A 198 5.82 9.08 1.44
N PHE A 199 5.74 8.69 0.17
CA PHE A 199 6.23 7.41 -0.34
C PHE A 199 7.76 7.31 -0.35
N PHE A 200 8.47 8.45 -0.27
CA PHE A 200 9.94 8.54 -0.26
C PHE A 200 10.51 8.94 1.11
N ASP A 201 9.72 8.79 2.17
CA ASP A 201 10.11 9.14 3.54
C ASP A 201 9.91 7.95 4.49
N ALA A 202 10.62 6.85 4.23
CA ALA A 202 10.50 5.59 4.97
C ALA A 202 10.76 5.75 6.47
N ASP A 203 11.74 6.59 6.85
CA ASP A 203 12.07 6.84 8.25
C ASP A 203 10.90 7.53 8.99
N SER A 204 10.26 8.53 8.38
CA SER A 204 9.07 9.19 8.92
C SER A 204 7.89 8.22 8.99
N LEU A 205 7.69 7.40 7.96
CA LEU A 205 6.63 6.40 7.94
C LEU A 205 6.73 5.44 9.13
N VAL A 206 7.94 4.93 9.41
CA VAL A 206 8.21 4.05 10.57
C VAL A 206 7.95 4.79 11.89
N GLN A 207 8.37 6.05 12.01
CA GLN A 207 8.15 6.84 13.23
C GLN A 207 6.66 7.11 13.49
N ARG A 208 5.88 7.37 12.44
CA ARG A 208 4.43 7.68 12.54
C ARG A 208 3.61 6.43 12.85
N CYS A 209 3.86 5.35 12.10
CA CYS A 209 3.09 4.11 12.15
C CYS A 209 3.52 3.20 13.30
N GLY A 210 4.80 3.20 13.68
CA GLY A 210 5.32 2.33 14.74
C GLY A 210 5.51 0.87 14.33
N GLY A 211 5.60 0.58 13.03
CA GLY A 211 5.83 -0.77 12.48
C GLY A 211 4.63 -1.34 11.72
N THR A 212 4.55 -2.67 11.61
CA THR A 212 3.48 -3.41 10.91
C THR A 212 2.69 -4.31 11.86
N ASP A 213 2.62 -3.94 13.13
CA ASP A 213 1.97 -4.77 14.16
C ASP A 213 0.44 -4.86 13.97
N ASN A 214 -0.13 -3.91 13.22
CA ASN A 214 -1.56 -3.85 12.90
C ASN A 214 -2.00 -4.82 11.78
N VAL A 215 -1.11 -5.64 11.21
CA VAL A 215 -1.42 -6.65 10.16
C VAL A 215 -1.12 -8.09 10.56
N GLY A 216 -1.16 -8.39 11.86
CA GLY A 216 -0.96 -9.75 12.40
C GLY A 216 -1.94 -10.80 11.85
N ASP A 217 -3.10 -10.40 11.35
CA ASP A 217 -4.07 -11.27 10.67
C ASP A 217 -3.62 -11.73 9.27
N LEU A 218 -2.87 -10.90 8.54
CA LEU A 218 -2.25 -11.27 7.27
C LEU A 218 -0.95 -12.05 7.50
N ALA A 219 -0.12 -11.61 8.46
CA ALA A 219 1.17 -12.23 8.76
C ALA A 219 1.06 -13.70 9.19
N LYS A 220 -0.06 -14.09 9.81
CA LYS A 220 -0.37 -15.49 10.16
C LYS A 220 -0.57 -16.40 8.95
N GLN A 221 -0.87 -15.85 7.77
CA GLN A 221 -1.18 -16.65 6.58
C GLN A 221 0.09 -16.89 5.75
N PRO A 222 0.42 -18.15 5.40
CA PRO A 222 1.63 -18.46 4.61
C PRO A 222 1.68 -17.76 3.25
N PHE A 223 0.52 -17.58 2.61
CA PHE A 223 0.40 -16.91 1.31
C PHE A 223 0.94 -15.46 1.34
N TYR A 224 0.54 -14.65 2.31
CA TYR A 224 1.01 -13.26 2.40
C TYR A 224 2.50 -13.18 2.76
N ARG A 225 2.99 -14.08 3.62
CA ARG A 225 4.44 -14.18 3.91
C ARG A 225 5.25 -14.59 2.67
N PHE A 226 4.71 -15.48 1.84
CA PHE A 226 5.32 -15.83 0.56
C PHE A 226 5.38 -14.60 -0.35
N LEU A 227 4.24 -13.95 -0.60
CA LEU A 227 4.18 -12.76 -1.45
C LEU A 227 5.11 -11.64 -0.95
N GLN A 228 5.21 -11.41 0.35
CA GLN A 228 6.13 -10.40 0.89
C GLN A 228 7.60 -10.73 0.56
N ARG A 229 8.01 -11.99 0.69
CA ARG A 229 9.39 -12.44 0.41
C ARG A 229 9.72 -12.45 -1.08
N THR A 230 8.74 -12.73 -1.93
CA THR A 230 8.93 -12.85 -3.38
C THR A 230 8.40 -11.65 -4.16
N TYR A 231 8.01 -10.58 -3.48
CA TYR A 231 7.27 -9.45 -4.06
C TYR A 231 7.90 -8.95 -5.36
N VAL A 232 9.21 -8.64 -5.34
CA VAL A 232 9.95 -8.11 -6.49
C VAL A 232 9.89 -9.03 -7.71
N ALA A 233 9.91 -10.34 -7.50
CA ALA A 233 9.90 -11.29 -8.59
C ALA A 233 8.60 -11.27 -9.39
N HIS A 234 7.47 -10.91 -8.76
CA HIS A 234 6.16 -11.00 -9.42
C HIS A 234 5.93 -9.90 -10.48
N PRO A 235 6.17 -8.60 -10.21
CA PRO A 235 6.13 -7.55 -11.24
C PRO A 235 7.22 -7.71 -12.30
N ILE A 236 8.41 -8.18 -11.93
CA ILE A 236 9.46 -8.49 -12.92
C ILE A 236 9.02 -9.61 -13.85
N ALA A 237 8.43 -10.68 -13.33
CA ALA A 237 7.91 -11.77 -14.15
C ALA A 237 6.82 -11.27 -15.11
N LEU A 238 5.92 -10.38 -14.64
CA LEU A 238 4.92 -9.75 -15.50
C LEU A 238 5.57 -8.87 -16.59
N ALA A 239 6.58 -8.07 -16.25
CA ALA A 239 7.31 -7.25 -17.21
C ALA A 239 7.99 -8.09 -18.31
N ILE A 240 8.66 -9.18 -17.90
CA ILE A 240 9.29 -10.13 -18.83
C ILE A 240 8.23 -10.78 -19.73
N LEU A 241 7.09 -11.22 -19.16
CA LEU A 241 6.00 -11.80 -19.92
C LEU A 241 5.44 -10.82 -20.95
N LEU A 242 5.19 -9.57 -20.56
CA LEU A 242 4.70 -8.52 -21.45
C LEU A 242 5.68 -8.26 -22.61
N TYR A 243 6.97 -8.18 -22.31
CA TYR A 243 7.99 -8.01 -23.33
C TYR A 243 8.08 -9.23 -24.26
N ALA A 244 7.98 -10.44 -23.73
CA ALA A 244 8.00 -11.66 -24.55
C ALA A 244 6.79 -11.76 -25.49
N VAL A 245 5.61 -11.30 -25.03
CA VAL A 245 4.36 -11.38 -25.81
C VAL A 245 4.25 -10.28 -26.86
N GLY A 246 4.66 -9.06 -26.55
CA GLY A 246 4.41 -7.91 -27.43
C GLY A 246 5.53 -6.88 -27.49
N GLY A 247 6.73 -7.26 -27.06
CA GLY A 247 7.93 -6.45 -27.12
C GLY A 247 7.89 -5.20 -26.26
N PHE A 248 8.72 -4.23 -26.63
CA PHE A 248 8.83 -2.96 -25.92
C PHE A 248 7.51 -2.18 -25.80
N PRO A 249 6.61 -2.13 -26.81
CA PRO A 249 5.29 -1.49 -26.64
C PRO A 249 4.46 -2.03 -25.48
N TYR A 250 4.45 -3.35 -25.27
CA TYR A 250 3.68 -3.95 -24.18
C TYR A 250 4.33 -3.67 -22.83
N LEU A 251 5.66 -3.56 -22.77
CA LEU A 251 6.36 -3.11 -21.57
C LEU A 251 6.05 -1.64 -21.26
N VAL A 252 6.08 -0.76 -22.28
CA VAL A 252 5.80 0.67 -22.11
C VAL A 252 4.37 0.91 -21.61
N TRP A 253 3.39 0.34 -22.30
CA TRP A 253 1.98 0.54 -21.95
C TRP A 253 1.56 -0.28 -20.74
N GLY A 254 1.92 -1.57 -20.73
CA GLY A 254 1.55 -2.51 -19.70
C GLY A 254 2.28 -2.28 -18.38
N MET A 255 3.53 -1.80 -18.37
CA MET A 255 4.21 -1.42 -17.12
C MET A 255 4.23 0.10 -16.94
N GLY A 256 4.95 0.85 -17.79
CA GLY A 256 5.16 2.30 -17.61
C GLY A 256 3.86 3.10 -17.47
N VAL A 257 3.07 3.17 -18.55
CA VAL A 257 1.83 3.97 -18.60
C VAL A 257 0.84 3.52 -17.53
N ARG A 258 0.55 2.22 -17.46
CA ARG A 258 -0.42 1.67 -16.51
C ARG A 258 -0.02 1.91 -15.06
N ILE A 259 1.25 1.73 -14.69
CA ILE A 259 1.71 1.92 -13.32
C ILE A 259 1.71 3.40 -12.94
N VAL A 260 2.21 4.29 -13.81
CA VAL A 260 2.17 5.75 -13.57
C VAL A 260 0.72 6.23 -13.40
N TRP A 261 -0.19 5.76 -14.26
CA TRP A 261 -1.62 6.05 -14.17
C TRP A 261 -2.21 5.60 -12.83
N VAL A 262 -1.94 4.35 -12.43
CA VAL A 262 -2.42 3.77 -11.17
C VAL A 262 -1.85 4.50 -9.96
N TYR A 263 -0.56 4.86 -9.97
CA TYR A 263 0.08 5.63 -8.90
C TYR A 263 -0.64 6.94 -8.67
N HIS A 264 -0.74 7.78 -9.70
CA HIS A 264 -1.34 9.09 -9.54
C HIS A 264 -2.82 9.03 -9.16
N ILE A 265 -3.58 8.05 -9.67
CA ILE A 265 -4.99 7.88 -9.25
C ILE A 265 -5.09 7.51 -7.77
N THR A 266 -4.29 6.54 -7.30
CA THR A 266 -4.32 6.18 -5.87
C THR A 266 -3.85 7.33 -4.99
N TRP A 267 -2.79 8.02 -5.40
CA TRP A 267 -2.27 9.20 -4.71
C TRP A 267 -3.25 10.38 -4.68
N LEU A 268 -4.12 10.51 -5.70
CA LEU A 268 -5.22 11.47 -5.69
C LEU A 268 -6.26 11.17 -4.63
N VAL A 269 -6.47 9.90 -4.25
CA VAL A 269 -7.34 9.55 -3.11
C VAL A 269 -6.75 10.13 -1.81
N ASN A 270 -5.46 9.96 -1.58
CA ASN A 270 -4.80 10.50 -0.38
C ASN A 270 -4.75 12.04 -0.36
N SER A 271 -4.65 12.66 -1.54
CA SER A 271 -4.44 14.11 -1.67
C SER A 271 -5.71 14.86 -2.03
N ALA A 272 -6.20 14.71 -3.27
CA ALA A 272 -7.38 15.43 -3.73
C ALA A 272 -8.63 15.10 -2.90
N CYS A 273 -8.85 13.85 -2.50
CA CYS A 273 -10.00 13.50 -1.65
C CYS A 273 -9.84 13.89 -0.18
N HIS A 274 -8.73 14.50 0.24
CA HIS A 274 -8.60 15.15 1.55
C HIS A 274 -8.50 16.67 1.45
N VAL A 275 -8.61 17.24 0.25
CA VAL A 275 -8.41 18.69 0.00
C VAL A 275 -9.60 19.31 -0.74
N TRP A 276 -10.14 18.64 -1.75
CA TRP A 276 -11.20 19.17 -2.60
C TRP A 276 -12.38 18.21 -2.73
N GLY A 277 -13.58 18.77 -2.73
CA GLY A 277 -14.83 18.02 -2.85
C GLY A 277 -15.88 18.50 -1.85
N TYR A 278 -16.86 17.65 -1.58
CA TYR A 278 -17.91 17.91 -0.59
C TYR A 278 -17.87 16.89 0.55
N GLN A 279 -18.42 17.26 1.70
CA GLN A 279 -18.62 16.36 2.84
C GLN A 279 -20.11 16.13 3.02
N SER A 280 -20.52 14.86 2.96
CA SER A 280 -21.90 14.43 3.27
C SER A 280 -22.05 14.06 4.74
N TRP A 281 -20.96 13.68 5.38
CA TRP A 281 -20.91 13.16 6.74
C TRP A 281 -19.94 13.96 7.59
N ASN A 282 -20.30 14.10 8.86
CA ASN A 282 -19.50 14.77 9.88
C ASN A 282 -18.39 13.84 10.36
N THR A 283 -17.41 13.60 9.48
CA THR A 283 -16.16 12.94 9.84
C THR A 283 -15.28 13.97 10.56
N ASN A 284 -14.60 13.56 11.64
CA ASN A 284 -13.69 14.46 12.36
C ASN A 284 -12.32 14.59 11.64
N ASP A 285 -12.32 14.50 10.31
CA ASP A 285 -11.18 14.49 9.41
C ASP A 285 -11.45 15.38 8.18
N LEU A 286 -10.48 15.47 7.27
CA LEU A 286 -10.53 16.30 6.08
C LEU A 286 -11.00 15.53 4.84
N SER A 287 -11.48 14.29 4.98
CA SER A 287 -11.93 13.50 3.83
C SER A 287 -13.10 14.17 3.11
N ARG A 288 -13.13 14.08 1.79
CA ARG A 288 -14.10 14.71 0.88
C ARG A 288 -14.45 13.75 -0.25
N ASN A 289 -15.73 13.77 -0.63
CA ASN A 289 -16.21 13.09 -1.81
C ASN A 289 -15.82 13.86 -3.08
N ASN A 290 -15.25 13.16 -4.05
CA ASN A 290 -14.74 13.71 -5.29
C ASN A 290 -15.08 12.79 -6.47
N TRP A 291 -16.03 13.23 -7.31
CA TRP A 291 -16.65 12.38 -8.34
C TRP A 291 -15.69 11.96 -9.45
N TRP A 292 -14.74 12.82 -9.85
CA TRP A 292 -13.81 12.49 -10.93
C TRP A 292 -12.70 11.56 -10.44
N VAL A 293 -12.27 11.71 -9.18
CA VAL A 293 -11.42 10.70 -8.53
C VAL A 293 -12.20 9.41 -8.37
N ALA A 294 -13.49 9.44 -8.03
CA ALA A 294 -14.30 8.22 -7.93
C ALA A 294 -14.41 7.48 -9.26
N LEU A 295 -14.57 8.20 -10.38
CA LEU A 295 -14.59 7.60 -11.72
C LEU A 295 -13.26 6.91 -12.06
N LEU A 296 -12.14 7.59 -11.79
CA LEU A 296 -10.80 7.07 -12.09
C LEU A 296 -10.33 6.01 -11.09
N ALA A 297 -10.76 6.09 -9.83
CA ALA A 297 -10.38 5.16 -8.78
C ALA A 297 -11.47 4.13 -8.51
N PHE A 298 -12.35 3.83 -9.46
CA PHE A 298 -13.36 2.76 -9.31
C PHE A 298 -14.29 2.86 -8.09
N GLY A 299 -14.56 4.08 -7.61
CA GLY A 299 -15.43 4.38 -6.47
C GLY A 299 -14.70 4.92 -5.23
N GLU A 300 -13.37 4.89 -5.18
CA GLU A 300 -12.62 5.28 -3.97
C GLU A 300 -12.61 6.80 -3.70
N GLY A 301 -13.04 7.58 -4.69
CA GLY A 301 -13.20 9.03 -4.54
C GLY A 301 -14.41 9.44 -3.70
N TRP A 302 -15.34 8.53 -3.37
CA TRP A 302 -16.39 8.76 -2.37
C TRP A 302 -15.81 8.67 -0.96
N HIS A 303 -14.79 9.48 -0.71
CA HIS A 303 -13.86 9.27 0.40
C HIS A 303 -14.43 9.71 1.74
N ASN A 304 -15.25 10.78 1.79
CA ASN A 304 -15.95 11.17 3.02
C ASN A 304 -17.00 10.12 3.42
N ASN A 305 -17.67 9.50 2.45
CA ASN A 305 -18.57 8.37 2.73
C ASN A 305 -17.79 7.18 3.31
N HIS A 306 -16.62 6.89 2.73
CA HIS A 306 -15.74 5.82 3.19
C HIS A 306 -15.24 6.06 4.61
N HIS A 307 -14.68 7.23 4.93
CA HIS A 307 -14.23 7.57 6.28
C HIS A 307 -15.37 7.59 7.31
N ALA A 308 -16.59 7.96 6.92
CA ALA A 308 -17.75 7.87 7.79
C ALA A 308 -18.15 6.42 8.13
N PHE A 309 -17.96 5.49 7.19
CA PHE A 309 -18.37 4.10 7.33
C PHE A 309 -17.29 3.14 6.81
N GLU A 310 -16.11 3.19 7.42
CA GLU A 310 -14.91 2.49 6.94
C GLU A 310 -15.12 0.98 6.72
N TYR A 311 -16.00 0.37 7.52
CA TYR A 311 -16.32 -1.05 7.43
C TYR A 311 -17.24 -1.41 6.26
N SER A 312 -17.77 -0.43 5.53
CA SER A 312 -18.72 -0.66 4.46
C SER A 312 -18.04 -1.19 3.20
N ALA A 313 -18.74 -2.06 2.47
CA ALA A 313 -18.31 -2.49 1.15
C ALA A 313 -18.72 -1.52 0.03
N ARG A 314 -19.57 -0.54 0.34
CA ARG A 314 -20.16 0.42 -0.61
C ARG A 314 -19.75 1.84 -0.21
N HIS A 315 -18.99 2.52 -1.04
CA HIS A 315 -18.56 3.91 -0.78
C HIS A 315 -19.50 4.92 -1.46
N GLY A 316 -20.03 4.60 -2.65
CA GLY A 316 -21.05 5.43 -3.29
C GLY A 316 -22.42 5.18 -2.66
N LEU A 317 -22.87 6.03 -1.74
CA LEU A 317 -24.09 5.85 -0.95
C LEU A 317 -25.32 6.45 -1.64
N GLU A 318 -25.14 7.51 -2.44
CA GLU A 318 -26.19 8.08 -3.26
C GLU A 318 -26.36 7.33 -4.58
N TRP A 319 -27.52 7.51 -5.23
CA TRP A 319 -27.85 6.80 -6.48
C TRP A 319 -26.95 7.20 -7.67
N TRP A 320 -26.43 8.42 -7.66
CA TRP A 320 -25.56 8.98 -8.69
C TRP A 320 -24.07 8.78 -8.40
N GLU A 321 -23.73 8.33 -7.19
CA GLU A 321 -22.37 8.04 -6.78
C GLU A 321 -21.93 6.68 -7.33
N VAL A 322 -21.46 6.69 -8.58
CA VAL A 322 -21.00 5.48 -9.28
C VAL A 322 -19.83 4.84 -8.55
N ASP A 323 -20.00 3.58 -8.13
CA ASP A 323 -19.01 2.80 -7.40
C ASP A 323 -18.82 1.44 -8.10
N MET A 324 -17.83 1.39 -9.00
CA MET A 324 -17.58 0.21 -9.82
C MET A 324 -17.16 -1.00 -8.98
N THR A 325 -16.38 -0.76 -7.92
CA THR A 325 -15.94 -1.81 -6.99
C THR A 325 -17.12 -2.39 -6.22
N TRP A 326 -18.07 -1.56 -5.79
CA TRP A 326 -19.31 -2.03 -5.18
C TRP A 326 -20.12 -2.93 -6.11
N TYR A 327 -20.22 -2.58 -7.40
CA TYR A 327 -20.92 -3.44 -8.36
C TYR A 327 -20.26 -4.80 -8.51
N VAL A 328 -18.92 -4.88 -8.45
CA VAL A 328 -18.19 -6.14 -8.39
C VAL A 328 -18.50 -6.92 -7.12
N VAL A 329 -18.50 -6.26 -5.95
CA VAL A 329 -18.87 -6.92 -4.68
C VAL A 329 -20.30 -7.47 -4.74
N LYS A 330 -21.26 -6.69 -5.27
CA LYS A 330 -22.65 -7.13 -5.45
C LYS A 330 -22.78 -8.32 -6.38
N LEU A 331 -22.00 -8.35 -7.47
CA LEU A 331 -21.97 -9.50 -8.36
C LEU A 331 -21.44 -10.74 -7.63
N LEU A 332 -20.32 -10.62 -6.91
CA LEU A 332 -19.75 -11.72 -6.13
C LEU A 332 -20.71 -12.21 -5.03
N GLU A 333 -21.42 -11.29 -4.36
CA GLU A 333 -22.45 -11.62 -3.37
C GLU A 333 -23.60 -12.39 -4.00
N THR A 334 -24.08 -11.95 -5.16
CA THR A 334 -25.17 -12.62 -5.90
C THR A 334 -24.77 -14.03 -6.34
N LEU A 335 -23.50 -14.25 -6.66
CA LEU A 335 -22.94 -15.56 -6.99
C LEU A 335 -22.63 -16.42 -5.76
N GLY A 336 -22.86 -15.91 -4.53
CA GLY A 336 -22.54 -16.61 -3.28
C GLY A 336 -21.04 -16.69 -2.96
N LEU A 337 -20.20 -15.92 -3.67
CA LEU A 337 -18.74 -15.87 -3.48
C LEU A 337 -18.34 -14.82 -2.43
N ALA A 338 -19.06 -13.71 -2.32
CA ALA A 338 -18.90 -12.75 -1.25
C ALA A 338 -19.97 -12.96 -0.17
N THR A 339 -19.54 -13.10 1.08
CA THR A 339 -20.43 -13.28 2.24
C THR A 339 -20.14 -12.22 3.30
N ASP A 340 -21.02 -12.07 4.29
CA ASP A 340 -20.89 -11.07 5.36
C ASP A 340 -20.64 -9.65 4.83
N VAL A 341 -21.31 -9.27 3.73
CA VAL A 341 -21.17 -7.94 3.12
C VAL A 341 -21.76 -6.89 4.04
N ARG A 342 -20.94 -5.91 4.43
CA ARG A 342 -21.30 -4.89 5.41
C ARG A 342 -21.72 -3.59 4.75
N LEU A 343 -22.80 -3.00 5.26
CA LEU A 343 -23.35 -1.72 4.81
C LEU A 343 -23.66 -0.82 6.02
N PRO A 344 -23.72 0.51 5.84
CA PRO A 344 -24.07 1.43 6.91
C PRO A 344 -25.49 1.12 7.42
N SER A 345 -25.62 1.02 8.74
CA SER A 345 -26.93 0.93 9.40
C SER A 345 -27.60 2.31 9.48
N LYS A 346 -28.94 2.36 9.57
CA LYS A 346 -29.65 3.63 9.81
C LYS A 346 -29.13 4.38 11.05
N ALA A 347 -28.81 3.64 12.11
CA ALA A 347 -28.29 4.21 13.36
C ALA A 347 -26.90 4.84 13.17
N SER A 348 -26.00 4.18 12.43
CA SER A 348 -24.68 4.76 12.12
C SER A 348 -24.82 5.98 11.21
N THR A 349 -25.72 5.93 10.23
CA THR A 349 -26.00 7.06 9.33
C THR A 349 -26.51 8.28 10.10
N GLN A 350 -27.44 8.09 11.04
CA GLN A 350 -27.91 9.17 11.88
C GLN A 350 -26.80 9.78 12.73
N ARG A 351 -25.94 8.93 13.33
CA ARG A 351 -24.80 9.38 14.15
C ARG A 351 -23.78 10.20 13.37
N MET A 352 -23.49 9.83 12.12
CA MET A 352 -22.53 10.54 11.27
C MET A 352 -23.14 11.75 10.55
N SER A 353 -24.45 11.97 10.64
CA SER A 353 -25.09 13.13 10.03
C SER A 353 -24.72 14.42 10.79
N PHE A 354 -24.61 15.55 10.08
CA PHE A 354 -24.36 16.86 10.70
C PHE A 354 -25.45 17.28 11.70
N ASN A 355 -26.65 16.70 11.60
CA ASN A 355 -27.79 16.99 12.48
C ASN A 355 -27.93 16.00 13.65
N GLY A 356 -26.98 15.08 13.82
CA GLY A 356 -27.04 13.97 14.79
C GLY A 356 -26.62 14.30 16.22
N GLN A 357 -26.50 15.58 16.60
CA GLN A 357 -26.21 16.03 17.97
C GLN A 357 -27.48 16.37 18.75
#